data_AF-A0A662A4Z6-F1
#
_entry.id   AF-A0A662A4Z6-F1
#
_cell.length_a   1.000
_cell.length_b   1.000
_cell.length_c   1.000
_cell.angle_alpha   90.00
_cell.angle_beta   90.00
_cell.angle_gamma   90.00
#
_symmetry.space_group_name_H-M   'P 1'
#
loop_
_entity.id
_entity.type
_entity.pdbx_description
1 polymer ?
#
loop_
_entity_poly.entity_id
_entity_poly.type
_entity_poly.pdbx_seq_one_letter_code
_entity_poly.pdbx_strand_id
1 'polypeptide(L)'
;MDVKNKIFNEALNLFENSKLDEAKKKFEKIIEIDPNYDEAYYYLGKIQNKFQNFGQAINFYNKALEINPDNEKVRNAITIVNNILNISNSLYYENPYTDDDLYE
;
A
#
# COMPACT_ATOMS: atom_id res chain seq x y z
N MET A 1 22.61 0.67 19.04
CA MET A 1 21.88 0.76 17.76
C MET A 1 20.44 0.40 18.05
N ASP A 2 19.51 1.29 17.76
CA ASP A 2 18.08 1.06 18.03
C ASP A 2 17.60 -0.19 17.26
N VAL A 3 17.04 -1.17 17.97
CA VAL A 3 16.59 -2.45 17.39
C VAL A 3 15.58 -2.21 16.27
N LYS A 4 14.74 -1.18 16.42
CA LYS A 4 13.77 -0.74 15.40
C LYS A 4 14.47 -0.31 14.11
N ASN A 5 15.49 0.55 14.21
CA ASN A 5 16.23 1.05 13.05
C ASN A 5 16.95 -0.07 12.29
N LYS A 6 17.45 -1.08 13.01
CA LYS A 6 18.04 -2.27 12.37
C LYS A 6 17.00 -3.06 11.58
N ILE A 7 15.83 -3.31 12.16
CA ILE A 7 14.72 -4.01 11.49
C ILE A 7 14.23 -3.20 10.29
N PHE A 8 14.15 -1.87 10.39
CA PHE A 8 13.74 -0.99 9.31
C PHE A 8 14.70 -1.05 8.13
N ASN A 9 16.00 -0.96 8.35
CA ASN A 9 16.99 -1.07 7.28
C ASN A 9 16.94 -2.45 6.60
N GLU A 10 16.73 -3.52 7.36
CA GLU A 10 16.53 -4.86 6.81
C GLU A 10 15.25 -4.93 5.96
N ALA A 11 14.14 -4.36 6.45
CA ALA A 11 12.86 -4.30 5.74
C ALA A 11 12.97 -3.53 4.42
N LEU A 12 13.68 -2.40 4.42
CA LEU A 12 13.97 -1.61 3.22
C LEU A 12 14.76 -2.42 2.19
N ASN A 13 15.84 -3.07 2.61
CA ASN A 13 16.63 -3.91 1.71
C ASN A 13 15.80 -5.06 1.12
N LEU A 14 14.96 -5.71 1.92
CA LEU A 14 14.04 -6.75 1.41
C LEU A 14 13.04 -6.18 0.40
N PHE A 15 12.48 -5.00 0.67
CA PHE A 15 11.54 -4.30 -0.22
C PHE A 15 12.20 -3.93 -1.56
N GLU A 16 13.43 -3.39 -1.53
CA GLU A 16 14.20 -3.02 -2.71
C GLU A 16 14.56 -4.25 -3.57
N ASN A 17 14.83 -5.39 -2.92
CA ASN A 17 15.07 -6.67 -3.58
C ASN A 17 13.77 -7.41 -3.96
N SER A 18 12.61 -6.75 -3.92
CA SER A 18 11.28 -7.32 -4.26
C SER A 18 10.86 -8.56 -3.45
N LYS A 19 11.48 -8.79 -2.28
CA LYS A 19 11.10 -9.82 -1.32
C LYS A 19 9.95 -9.32 -0.44
N LEU A 20 8.80 -9.10 -1.08
CA LEU A 20 7.70 -8.31 -0.49
C LEU A 20 7.07 -8.96 0.75
N ASP A 21 6.92 -10.29 0.78
CA ASP A 21 6.38 -10.99 1.95
C ASP A 21 7.30 -10.92 3.17
N GLU A 22 8.61 -11.03 2.95
CA GLU A 22 9.60 -10.89 4.01
C GLU A 22 9.66 -9.44 4.52
N ALA A 23 9.66 -8.47 3.60
CA ALA A 23 9.60 -7.05 3.94
C ALA A 23 8.35 -6.71 4.75
N LYS A 24 7.19 -7.24 4.36
CA LYS A 24 5.91 -7.06 5.06
C LYS A 24 6.03 -7.50 6.52
N LYS A 25 6.53 -8.72 6.77
CA LYS A 25 6.72 -9.24 8.15
C LYS A 25 7.63 -8.35 8.98
N LYS A 26 8.65 -7.75 8.38
CA LYS A 26 9.56 -6.83 9.09
C LYS A 26 8.88 -5.50 9.42
N PHE A 27 8.11 -4.92 8.49
CA PHE A 27 7.33 -3.72 8.78
C PHE A 27 6.22 -3.97 9.80
N GLU A 28 5.57 -5.14 9.77
CA GLU A 28 4.60 -5.57 10.80
C GLU A 28 5.26 -5.66 12.18
N LYS A 29 6.47 -6.21 12.26
CA LYS A 29 7.24 -6.21 13.52
C LYS A 29 7.59 -4.80 14.01
N ILE A 30 7.80 -3.84 13.11
CA ILE A 30 8.08 -2.45 13.51
C ILE A 30 6.85 -1.84 14.16
N ILE A 31 5.65 -2.04 13.59
CA ILE A 31 4.42 -1.50 14.18
C ILE A 31 4.02 -2.20 15.50
N GLU A 32 4.47 -3.44 15.72
CA GLU A 32 4.34 -4.11 17.02
C GLU A 32 5.25 -3.47 18.09
N ILE A 33 6.43 -3.01 17.70
CA ILE A 33 7.41 -2.35 18.59
C ILE A 33 7.03 -0.88 18.83
N ASP A 34 6.62 -0.19 17.76
CA ASP A 34 6.29 1.23 17.74
C ASP A 34 5.07 1.47 16.84
N PRO A 35 3.86 1.46 17.42
CA PRO A 35 2.62 1.72 16.69
C PRO A 35 2.51 3.13 16.10
N ASN A 36 3.42 4.05 16.46
CA ASN A 36 3.44 5.42 15.94
C ASN A 36 4.54 5.62 14.88
N TYR A 37 5.05 4.54 14.28
CA TYR A 37 6.07 4.62 13.24
C TYR A 37 5.43 4.72 11.84
N ASP A 38 5.13 5.94 11.40
CA ASP A 38 4.39 6.24 10.15
C ASP A 38 5.04 5.64 8.90
N GLU A 39 6.38 5.61 8.84
CA GLU A 39 7.10 5.03 7.71
C GLU A 39 6.81 3.53 7.52
N ALA A 40 6.62 2.76 8.59
CA ALA A 40 6.29 1.34 8.47
C ALA A 40 4.91 1.15 7.84
N TYR A 41 3.92 1.95 8.24
CA TYR A 41 2.60 1.97 7.62
C TYR A 41 2.67 2.38 6.15
N TYR A 42 3.49 3.40 5.81
CA TYR A 42 3.72 3.80 4.43
C TYR A 42 4.25 2.64 3.57
N TYR A 43 5.28 1.91 4.04
CA TYR A 43 5.82 0.78 3.27
C TYR A 43 4.87 -0.42 3.20
N LEU A 44 4.06 -0.69 4.24
CA LEU A 44 2.99 -1.69 4.18
C LEU A 44 1.96 -1.32 3.11
N GLY A 45 1.58 -0.04 3.02
CA GLY A 45 0.72 0.47 1.95
C GLY A 45 1.33 0.25 0.56
N LYS A 46 2.64 0.53 0.39
CA LYS A 46 3.35 0.27 -0.88
C LYS A 46 3.38 -1.19 -1.25
N ILE A 47 3.56 -2.10 -0.28
CA ILE A 47 3.55 -3.54 -0.51
C ILE A 47 2.16 -3.98 -0.97
N GLN A 48 1.10 -3.56 -0.29
CA GLN A 48 -0.27 -3.89 -0.70
C GLN A 48 -0.62 -3.31 -2.08
N ASN A 49 -0.13 -2.11 -2.39
CA ASN A 49 -0.29 -1.53 -3.73
C ASN A 49 0.40 -2.39 -4.81
N LYS A 50 1.61 -2.91 -4.55
CA LYS A 50 2.29 -3.84 -5.46
C LYS A 50 1.52 -5.16 -5.64
N PHE A 51 0.80 -5.61 -4.62
CA PHE A 51 -0.11 -6.75 -4.69
C PHE A 51 -1.49 -6.40 -5.28
N GLN A 52 -1.71 -5.15 -5.73
CA GLN A 52 -2.99 -4.64 -6.22
C GLN A 52 -4.14 -4.72 -5.19
N ASN A 53 -3.80 -4.87 -3.91
CA ASN A 53 -4.74 -4.83 -2.80
C ASN A 53 -5.01 -3.37 -2.43
N PHE A 54 -5.59 -2.60 -3.35
CA PHE A 54 -5.71 -1.14 -3.27
C PHE A 54 -6.45 -0.66 -2.01
N GLY A 55 -7.52 -1.35 -1.60
CA GLY A 55 -8.23 -1.02 -0.36
C GLY A 55 -7.37 -1.17 0.89
N GLN A 56 -6.57 -2.23 0.99
CA GLN A 56 -5.62 -2.40 2.10
C GLN A 56 -4.48 -1.38 2.02
N ALA A 57 -4.02 -1.04 0.81
CA ALA A 57 -3.01 -0.02 0.62
C ALA A 57 -3.47 1.34 1.17
N ILE A 58 -4.69 1.76 0.82
CA ILE A 58 -5.30 3.01 1.33
C ILE A 58 -5.44 2.98 2.85
N ASN A 59 -5.87 1.85 3.44
CA ASN A 59 -5.98 1.74 4.90
C ASN A 59 -4.63 1.97 5.61
N PHE A 60 -3.55 1.36 5.10
CA PHE A 60 -2.22 1.57 5.67
C PHE A 60 -1.71 2.99 5.45
N TYR A 61 -1.94 3.58 4.27
CA TYR A 61 -1.56 4.98 4.02
C TYR A 61 -2.33 5.96 4.92
N ASN A 62 -3.62 5.73 5.15
CA ASN A 62 -4.41 6.54 6.08
C ASN A 62 -3.86 6.44 7.51
N LYS A 63 -3.46 5.25 7.96
CA LYS A 63 -2.79 5.09 9.26
C LYS A 63 -1.48 5.87 9.34
N ALA A 64 -0.68 5.88 8.28
CA ALA A 64 0.52 6.72 8.23
C ALA A 64 0.20 8.23 8.33
N LEU A 65 -0.88 8.71 7.70
CA LEU A 65 -1.31 10.11 7.78
C LEU A 65 -1.98 10.47 9.11
N GLU A 66 -2.63 9.52 9.81
CA GLU A 66 -3.13 9.73 11.17
C GLU A 66 -1.98 10.05 12.13
N ILE A 67 -0.81 9.44 11.92
CA ILE A 67 0.41 9.64 12.75
C ILE A 67 1.19 10.87 12.28
N ASN A 68 1.39 11.02 10.97
CA ASN A 68 2.13 12.11 10.35
C ASN A 68 1.31 12.76 9.22
N PRO A 69 0.43 13.72 9.55
CA PRO A 69 -0.48 14.35 8.58
C PRO A 69 0.23 15.08 7.45
N ASP A 70 1.47 15.52 7.68
CA ASP A 70 2.23 16.33 6.73
C ASP A 70 2.99 15.48 5.70
N ASN A 71 2.95 14.16 5.79
CA ASN A 71 3.69 13.26 4.90
C ASN A 71 3.18 13.31 3.44
N GLU A 72 3.78 14.18 2.62
CA GLU A 72 3.42 14.38 1.21
C GLU A 72 3.60 13.12 0.37
N LYS A 73 4.59 12.26 0.69
CA LYS A 73 4.81 10.99 -0.03
C LYS A 73 3.61 10.08 0.10
N VAL A 74 3.02 10.01 1.30
CA VAL A 74 1.83 9.21 1.56
C VAL A 74 0.60 9.79 0.85
N ARG A 75 0.40 11.11 0.90
CA ARG A 75 -0.69 11.78 0.16
C ARG A 75 -0.61 11.49 -1.33
N ASN A 76 0.58 11.62 -1.92
CA ASN A 76 0.81 11.30 -3.33
C ASN A 76 0.51 9.82 -3.63
N ALA A 77 0.90 8.90 -2.75
CA ALA A 77 0.62 7.48 -2.92
C ALA A 77 -0.89 7.18 -2.93
N ILE A 78 -1.68 7.80 -2.05
CA ILE A 78 -3.14 7.66 -2.03
C ILE A 78 -3.75 8.19 -3.34
N THR A 79 -3.33 9.38 -3.79
CA THR A 79 -3.79 9.97 -5.06
C THR A 79 -3.56 9.02 -6.23
N ILE A 80 -2.37 8.41 -6.32
CA ILE A 80 -2.06 7.43 -7.38
C ILE A 80 -3.00 6.23 -7.31
N VAL A 81 -3.20 5.65 -6.12
CA VAL A 81 -4.08 4.48 -5.95
C VAL A 81 -5.54 4.82 -6.31
N ASN A 82 -6.04 5.97 -5.88
CA ASN A 82 -7.40 6.42 -6.24
C ASN A 82 -7.56 6.63 -7.74
N ASN A 83 -6.56 7.20 -8.41
CA ASN A 83 -6.59 7.36 -9.86
C ASN A 83 -6.65 6.01 -10.58
N ILE A 84 -5.87 5.01 -10.13
CA ILE A 84 -5.91 3.65 -10.68
C ILE A 84 -7.32 3.06 -10.50
N LEU A 85 -7.89 3.13 -9.30
CA LEU A 85 -9.24 2.62 -9.02
C LEU A 85 -10.31 3.29 -9.88
N ASN A 86 -10.24 4.61 -10.06
CA ASN A 86 -11.18 5.36 -10.90
C ASN A 86 -11.10 4.91 -12.37
N ILE A 87 -9.88 4.75 -12.91
CA ILE A 87 -9.67 4.26 -14.28
C ILE A 87 -10.22 2.85 -14.42
N SER A 88 -9.88 1.95 -13.49
CA SER A 88 -10.39 0.57 -13.51
C SER A 88 -11.91 0.57 -13.55
N ASN A 89 -12.58 1.31 -12.65
CA ASN A 89 -14.03 1.41 -12.63
C ASN A 89 -14.59 1.95 -13.95
N SER A 90 -13.99 3.00 -14.53
CA SER A 90 -14.43 3.57 -15.80
C SER A 90 -14.40 2.56 -16.96
N LEU A 91 -13.36 1.71 -17.02
CA LEU A 91 -13.23 0.68 -18.06
C LEU A 91 -14.29 -0.43 -17.92
N TYR A 92 -14.80 -0.70 -16.72
CA TYR A 92 -15.84 -1.70 -16.51
C TYR A 92 -17.24 -1.22 -16.90
N TYR A 93 -17.51 0.09 -16.94
CA TYR A 93 -18.83 0.64 -17.30
C TYR A 93 -18.95 1.06 -18.77
N GLU A 94 -17.85 1.10 -19.54
CA GLU A 94 -17.85 1.41 -20.98
C GLU A 94 -17.93 0.17 -21.89
N ASN A 95 -18.23 -1.02 -21.36
CA ASN A 95 -18.57 -2.17 -22.18
C ASN A 95 -20.10 -2.29 -22.34
N PRO A 96 -20.71 -1.73 -23.42
CA PRO A 96 -22.14 -1.81 -23.64
C PRO A 96 -22.64 -3.21 -24.06
N TYR A 97 -21.74 -4.19 -24.21
CA TYR A 97 -22.13 -5.59 -24.38
C TYR A 97 -22.54 -6.15 -23.02
N THR A 98 -23.82 -6.00 -22.71
CA THR A 98 -24.51 -6.85 -21.74
C THR A 98 -24.32 -8.30 -22.15
N ASP A 99 -24.04 -9.18 -21.18
CA ASP A 99 -23.91 -10.65 -21.37
C ASP A 99 -25.08 -11.29 -22.14
N ASP A 100 -26.19 -10.57 -22.32
CA ASP A 100 -27.35 -10.97 -23.13
C ASP A 100 -27.03 -11.19 -24.62
N ASP A 101 -25.95 -10.64 -25.17
CA ASP A 101 -25.57 -10.82 -26.60
C ASP A 101 -24.64 -12.04 -26.86
N LEU A 102 -24.26 -12.81 -25.84
CA LEU A 102 -23.32 -13.94 -25.96
C LEU A 102 -23.99 -15.33 -26.04
N TYR A 103 -25.33 -15.37 -26.04
CA TYR A 103 -26.11 -16.61 -26.12
C TYR A 103 -27.25 -16.51 -27.16
N GLU A 104 -26.90 -16.40 -28.44
CA GLU A 104 -27.75 -16.84 -29.56
C GLU A 104 -27.01 -17.84 -30.46
#